data_AF-A0A699RG70-F1
#
_entry.id   AF-A0A699RG70-F1
#
_cell.length_a   1.000
_cell.length_b   1.000
_cell.length_c   1.000
_cell.angle_alpha   90.00
_cell.angle_beta   90.00
_cell.angle_gamma   90.00
#
_symmetry.space_group_name_H-M   'P 1'
#
loop_
_entity.id
_entity.type
_entity.pdbx_description
1 polymer ?
#
loop_
_entity_poly.entity_id
_entity_poly.type
_entity_poly.pdbx_seq_one_letter_code
_entity_poly.pdbx_strand_id
1 'polypeptide(L)'
;LASKQGRISDIDADEGITLVSTHDDAEMFDVDKDLHGEEVFVAKQDENIVKKKLMLLKFKESSQKEKEANTALIEECNDIQAKIDADYQLAQILLAEEQQELTDAEKATLFMQFLEKRIKFFARKAAEEKTNKPPTQAQQRKIMCTYLKNMEEKKLKDLKNKYFDSIQKMFDKAFKRVNIFEPISSELVKG
;
A
#
# COMPACT_ATOMS: atom_id res chain seq x y z
N LEU A 1 33.23 -2.07 -2.51
CA LEU A 1 32.68 -1.08 -1.55
C LEU A 1 31.47 -1.71 -0.88
N ALA A 2 31.49 -1.76 0.46
CA ALA A 2 30.63 -2.57 1.31
C ALA A 2 29.34 -1.83 1.77
N SER A 3 28.29 -2.59 2.09
CA SER A 3 27.28 -2.27 3.13
C SER A 3 26.42 -3.52 3.37
N LYS A 4 26.76 -4.43 4.29
CA LYS A 4 26.37 -4.50 5.73
C LYS A 4 24.85 -4.49 5.98
N GLN A 5 24.28 -5.70 6.13
CA GLN A 5 23.09 -5.93 6.97
C GLN A 5 23.38 -7.09 7.92
N GLY A 6 23.03 -6.87 9.19
CA GLY A 6 23.60 -7.52 10.37
C GLY A 6 23.23 -8.99 10.53
N ARG A 7 24.25 -9.79 10.89
CA ARG A 7 24.11 -11.11 11.49
C ARG A 7 23.95 -10.90 12.99
N ILE A 8 22.90 -11.45 13.59
CA ILE A 8 22.81 -11.55 15.04
C ILE A 8 23.56 -12.83 15.40
N SER A 9 24.79 -12.66 15.88
CA SER A 9 25.55 -13.71 16.55
C SER A 9 25.43 -13.50 18.05
N ASP A 10 25.38 -14.61 18.78
CA ASP A 10 25.78 -14.79 20.18
C ASP A 10 24.85 -14.22 21.27
N ILE A 11 24.08 -15.11 21.90
CA ILE A 11 23.69 -14.96 23.31
C ILE A 11 24.23 -16.19 24.05
N ASP A 12 25.00 -15.87 25.07
CA ASP A 12 25.92 -16.65 25.88
C ASP A 12 25.36 -17.93 26.50
N ALA A 13 26.29 -18.83 26.79
CA ALA A 13 26.13 -20.02 27.58
C ALA A 13 25.70 -19.70 29.02
N ASP A 14 24.73 -20.44 29.56
CA ASP A 14 24.63 -20.64 31.00
C ASP A 14 24.68 -22.14 31.29
N GLU A 15 25.83 -22.51 31.83
CA GLU A 15 26.24 -23.84 32.24
C GLU A 15 26.02 -23.94 33.75
N GLY A 16 24.93 -24.58 34.17
CA GLY A 16 24.81 -25.19 35.49
C GLY A 16 24.33 -24.30 36.65
N ILE A 17 23.10 -24.55 37.11
CA ILE A 17 22.76 -24.40 38.52
C ILE A 17 21.98 -25.64 38.98
N THR A 18 22.71 -26.67 39.40
CA THR A 18 22.18 -27.74 40.24
C THR A 18 21.93 -27.17 41.64
N LEU A 19 20.67 -26.93 41.98
CA LEU A 19 20.30 -26.54 43.34
C LEU A 19 20.36 -27.79 44.24
N VAL A 20 21.55 -28.03 44.79
CA VAL A 20 21.77 -28.91 45.93
C VAL A 20 21.23 -28.21 47.17
N SER A 21 20.19 -28.76 47.79
CA SER A 21 19.82 -28.40 49.15
C SER A 21 20.22 -29.54 50.07
N THR A 22 21.42 -29.44 50.64
CA THR A 22 21.81 -30.15 51.86
C THR A 22 21.21 -29.38 53.03
N HIS A 23 20.29 -29.99 53.75
CA HIS A 23 20.04 -29.62 55.13
C HIS A 23 20.22 -30.88 55.98
N ASP A 24 21.46 -31.09 56.39
CA ASP A 24 21.78 -31.98 57.51
C ASP A 24 21.56 -31.20 58.83
N ASP A 25 20.98 -31.96 59.76
CA ASP A 25 21.20 -31.95 61.21
C ASP A 25 20.86 -30.70 62.05
N ALA A 26 19.80 -30.87 62.86
CA ALA A 26 19.85 -30.49 64.27
C ALA A 26 18.84 -31.33 65.06
N GLU A 27 19.29 -32.48 65.56
CA GLU A 27 18.72 -33.06 66.77
C GLU A 27 18.75 -32.02 67.90
N MET A 28 17.60 -31.75 68.52
CA MET A 28 17.50 -31.35 69.92
C MET A 28 16.06 -31.63 70.38
N PHE A 29 15.86 -32.70 71.17
CA PHE A 29 15.52 -32.61 72.60
C PHE A 29 15.14 -33.98 73.13
N ASP A 30 16.00 -34.40 74.05
CA ASP A 30 15.99 -35.59 74.88
C ASP A 30 14.92 -35.56 76.00
N VAL A 31 14.55 -36.78 76.43
CA VAL A 31 14.20 -37.17 77.82
C VAL A 31 12.78 -36.90 78.35
N ASP A 32 12.05 -38.01 78.46
CA ASP A 32 11.18 -38.47 79.55
C ASP A 32 10.65 -37.45 80.57
N LYS A 33 9.31 -37.36 80.66
CA LYS A 33 8.59 -37.21 81.92
C LYS A 33 7.14 -37.65 81.76
N ASP A 34 6.84 -38.78 82.40
CA ASP A 34 5.49 -39.19 82.78
C ASP A 34 4.72 -38.04 83.42
N LEU A 35 3.51 -37.75 82.93
CA LEU A 35 2.39 -37.29 83.75
C LEU A 35 1.09 -37.92 83.22
N HIS A 36 0.84 -39.11 83.73
CA HIS A 36 -0.49 -39.65 83.95
C HIS A 36 -1.40 -38.61 84.60
N GLY A 37 -2.60 -38.40 84.04
CA GLY A 37 -3.72 -37.85 84.79
C GLY A 37 -4.54 -36.76 84.10
N GLU A 38 -5.74 -37.17 83.71
CA GLU A 38 -7.00 -36.47 84.05
C GLU A 38 -7.53 -35.40 83.09
N GLU A 39 -8.85 -35.51 82.89
CA GLU A 39 -9.72 -34.91 81.88
C GLU A 39 -9.83 -33.37 81.91
N VAL A 40 -10.73 -32.89 81.04
CA VAL A 40 -11.46 -31.61 81.05
C VAL A 40 -10.78 -30.51 80.21
N PHE A 41 -11.28 -30.02 79.06
CA PHE A 41 -12.64 -29.63 78.67
C PHE A 41 -12.89 -29.80 77.15
N VAL A 42 -13.99 -30.49 76.79
CA VAL A 42 -14.58 -30.49 75.44
C VAL A 42 -15.68 -29.43 75.38
N ALA A 43 -15.42 -28.28 74.74
CA ALA A 43 -16.47 -27.40 74.19
C ALA A 43 -15.84 -26.23 73.41
N LYS A 44 -15.39 -26.46 72.16
CA LYS A 44 -15.20 -25.43 71.08
C LYS A 44 -14.49 -25.91 69.78
N GLN A 45 -14.20 -27.20 69.60
CA GLN A 45 -13.39 -27.66 68.45
C GLN A 45 -14.19 -27.93 67.16
N ASP A 46 -15.49 -28.21 67.21
CA ASP A 46 -16.25 -28.65 66.03
C ASP A 46 -16.43 -27.58 64.94
N GLU A 47 -16.80 -26.34 65.28
CA GLU A 47 -17.01 -25.29 64.26
C GLU A 47 -15.73 -24.93 63.50
N ASN A 48 -14.57 -25.00 64.17
CA ASN A 48 -13.28 -24.63 63.58
C ASN A 48 -12.74 -25.72 62.64
N ILE A 49 -12.99 -26.99 62.98
CA ILE A 49 -12.65 -28.13 62.11
C ILE A 49 -13.54 -28.13 60.87
N VAL A 50 -14.84 -27.88 61.04
CA VAL A 50 -15.79 -27.78 59.91
C VAL A 50 -15.44 -26.61 58.99
N LYS A 51 -15.10 -25.43 59.54
CA LYS A 51 -14.63 -24.28 58.74
C LYS A 51 -13.35 -24.58 57.94
N LYS A 52 -12.34 -25.20 58.56
CA LYS A 52 -11.09 -25.59 57.85
C LYS A 52 -11.36 -26.57 56.71
N LYS A 53 -12.22 -27.57 56.95
CA LYS A 53 -12.58 -28.58 55.94
C LYS A 53 -13.37 -27.96 54.77
N LEU A 54 -14.29 -27.04 55.07
CA LEU A 54 -15.04 -26.28 54.07
C LEU A 54 -14.12 -25.38 53.23
N MET A 55 -13.13 -24.73 53.84
CA MET A 55 -12.17 -23.88 53.15
C MET A 55 -11.26 -24.69 52.20
N LEU A 56 -10.82 -25.87 52.63
CA LEU A 56 -10.00 -26.77 51.81
C LEU A 56 -10.78 -27.35 50.62
N LEU A 57 -12.06 -27.69 50.81
CA LEU A 57 -12.96 -28.13 49.74
C LEU A 57 -13.15 -27.04 48.69
N LYS A 58 -13.43 -25.80 49.12
CA LYS A 58 -13.55 -24.65 48.20
C LYS A 58 -12.27 -24.41 47.41
N PHE A 59 -11.10 -24.56 48.04
CA PHE A 59 -9.80 -24.38 47.38
C PHE A 59 -9.54 -25.46 46.31
N LYS A 60 -9.88 -26.73 46.58
CA LYS A 60 -9.79 -27.81 45.59
C LYS A 60 -10.76 -27.61 44.43
N GLU A 61 -12.00 -27.21 44.72
CA GLU A 61 -13.02 -26.95 43.71
C GLU A 61 -12.63 -25.78 42.80
N SER A 62 -12.02 -24.71 43.34
CA SER A 62 -11.48 -23.60 42.53
C SER A 62 -10.31 -24.03 41.66
N SER A 63 -9.36 -24.83 42.19
CA SER A 63 -8.23 -25.34 41.39
C SER A 63 -8.67 -26.32 40.31
N GLN A 64 -9.78 -27.06 40.52
CA GLN A 64 -10.32 -27.95 39.51
C GLN A 64 -11.07 -27.19 38.41
N LYS A 65 -11.89 -26.19 38.76
CA LYS A 65 -12.52 -25.28 37.80
C LYS A 65 -11.50 -24.55 36.93
N GLU A 66 -10.37 -24.14 37.51
CA GLU A 66 -9.27 -23.52 36.76
C GLU A 66 -8.63 -24.49 35.76
N LYS A 67 -8.39 -25.75 36.15
CA LYS A 67 -7.87 -26.78 35.25
C LYS A 67 -8.83 -27.07 34.10
N GLU A 68 -10.12 -27.22 34.40
CA GLU A 68 -11.16 -27.46 33.40
C GLU A 68 -11.28 -26.28 32.42
N ALA A 69 -11.20 -25.03 32.91
CA ALA A 69 -11.19 -23.84 32.06
C ALA A 69 -9.93 -23.78 31.18
N ASN A 70 -8.75 -24.11 31.71
CA ASN A 70 -7.51 -24.16 30.94
C ASN A 70 -7.53 -25.26 29.87
N THR A 71 -8.12 -26.43 30.16
CA THR A 71 -8.29 -27.50 29.17
C THR A 71 -9.22 -27.07 28.04
N ALA A 72 -10.36 -26.44 28.36
CA ALA A 72 -11.28 -25.91 27.36
C ALA A 72 -10.63 -24.83 26.47
N LEU A 73 -9.83 -23.93 27.08
CA LEU A 73 -9.06 -22.92 26.34
C LEU A 73 -8.00 -23.53 25.41
N ILE A 74 -7.36 -24.64 25.79
CA ILE A 74 -6.39 -25.34 24.94
C ILE A 74 -7.08 -25.98 23.74
N GLU A 75 -8.24 -26.62 23.94
CA GLU A 75 -9.04 -27.19 22.85
C GLU A 75 -9.48 -26.11 21.85
N GLU A 76 -9.97 -24.97 22.33
CA GLU A 76 -10.35 -23.82 21.49
C GLU A 76 -9.14 -23.23 20.73
N CYS A 77 -7.97 -23.14 21.38
CA CYS A 77 -6.74 -22.68 20.72
C CYS A 77 -6.30 -23.63 19.59
N ASN A 78 -6.42 -24.95 19.77
CA ASN A 78 -6.04 -25.93 18.76
C ASN A 78 -6.93 -25.82 17.51
N ASP A 79 -8.24 -25.59 17.69
CA ASP A 79 -9.19 -25.40 16.58
C ASP A 79 -8.90 -24.11 15.81
N ILE A 80 -8.51 -23.03 16.50
CA ILE A 80 -8.09 -21.77 15.86
C ILE A 80 -6.78 -21.97 15.09
N GLN A 81 -5.82 -22.70 15.65
CA GLN A 81 -4.55 -22.99 14.98
C GLN A 81 -4.76 -23.79 13.69
N ALA A 82 -5.63 -24.81 13.72
CA ALA A 82 -5.96 -25.60 12.53
C ALA A 82 -6.58 -24.74 11.40
N LYS A 83 -7.40 -23.74 11.74
CA LYS A 83 -7.95 -22.79 10.76
C LYS A 83 -6.89 -21.88 10.17
N ILE A 84 -5.99 -21.35 11.00
CA ILE A 84 -4.86 -20.51 10.56
C ILE A 84 -3.96 -21.29 9.59
N ASP A 85 -3.67 -22.55 9.91
CA ASP A 85 -2.82 -23.40 9.07
C ASP A 85 -3.49 -23.70 7.72
N ALA A 86 -4.81 -23.93 7.71
CA ALA A 86 -5.58 -24.13 6.48
C ALA A 86 -5.62 -22.86 5.61
N ASP A 87 -5.87 -21.70 6.21
CA ASP A 87 -5.88 -20.41 5.50
C ASP A 87 -4.51 -20.07 4.92
N TYR A 88 -3.43 -20.37 5.65
CA TYR A 88 -2.06 -20.16 5.17
C TYR A 88 -1.73 -21.04 3.95
N GLN A 89 -2.14 -22.31 3.96
CA GLN A 89 -1.97 -23.19 2.80
C GLN A 89 -2.78 -22.69 1.59
N LEU A 90 -4.02 -22.24 1.81
CA LEU A 90 -4.86 -21.70 0.74
C LEU A 90 -4.24 -20.43 0.13
N ALA A 91 -3.70 -19.53 0.96
CA ALA A 91 -3.02 -18.32 0.51
C ALA A 91 -1.76 -18.64 -0.33
N GLN A 92 -1.00 -19.67 0.03
CA GLN A 92 0.14 -20.13 -0.79
C GLN A 92 -0.29 -20.65 -2.16
N ILE A 93 -1.36 -21.45 -2.22
CA ILE A 93 -1.89 -21.99 -3.47
C ILE A 93 -2.35 -20.85 -4.39
N LEU A 94 -3.13 -19.90 -3.86
CA LEU A 94 -3.59 -18.73 -4.62
C LEU A 94 -2.42 -17.88 -5.15
N LEU A 95 -1.38 -17.66 -4.34
CA LEU A 95 -0.20 -16.92 -4.75
C LEU A 95 0.57 -17.64 -5.88
N ALA A 96 0.68 -18.97 -5.80
CA ALA A 96 1.32 -19.77 -6.84
C ALA A 96 0.53 -19.77 -8.15
N GLU A 97 -0.80 -19.86 -8.06
CA GLU A 97 -1.72 -19.81 -9.20
C GLU A 97 -1.64 -18.45 -9.92
N GLU A 98 -1.66 -17.33 -9.18
CA GLU A 98 -1.51 -15.98 -9.75
C GLU A 98 -0.16 -15.80 -10.47
N GLN A 99 0.92 -16.41 -9.97
CA GLN A 99 2.22 -16.38 -10.64
C GLN A 99 2.28 -17.28 -11.87
N GLN A 100 1.47 -18.35 -11.90
CA GLN A 100 1.40 -19.33 -12.97
C GLN A 100 0.49 -18.91 -14.14
N GLU A 101 -0.46 -17.99 -13.94
CA GLU A 101 -1.44 -17.54 -14.96
C GLU A 101 -0.80 -16.92 -16.22
N LEU A 102 0.46 -16.50 -16.17
CA LEU A 102 1.23 -16.11 -17.36
C LEU A 102 2.68 -16.53 -17.14
N THR A 103 3.18 -17.43 -17.98
CA THR A 103 4.61 -17.80 -18.01
C THR A 103 5.46 -16.54 -18.26
N ASP A 104 6.71 -16.53 -17.78
CA ASP A 104 7.61 -15.39 -18.01
C ASP A 104 7.75 -15.04 -19.50
N ALA A 105 7.63 -16.05 -20.37
CA ALA A 105 7.60 -15.88 -21.82
C ALA A 105 6.33 -15.15 -22.32
N GLU A 106 5.15 -15.48 -21.79
CA GLU A 106 3.89 -14.82 -22.13
C GLU A 106 3.87 -13.37 -21.60
N LYS A 107 4.39 -13.13 -20.39
CA LYS A 107 4.56 -11.76 -19.85
C LYS A 107 5.49 -10.93 -20.73
N ALA A 108 6.62 -11.51 -21.16
CA ALA A 108 7.58 -10.83 -22.03
C ALA A 108 6.98 -10.51 -23.42
N THR A 109 6.24 -11.45 -24.01
CA THR A 109 5.59 -11.25 -25.32
C THR A 109 4.50 -10.18 -25.24
N LEU A 110 3.68 -10.17 -24.20
CA LEU A 110 2.66 -9.13 -23.98
C LEU A 110 3.30 -7.75 -23.79
N PHE A 111 4.39 -7.67 -23.04
CA PHE A 111 5.15 -6.43 -22.84
C PHE A 111 5.75 -5.91 -24.16
N MET A 112 6.34 -6.78 -24.97
CA MET A 112 6.82 -6.43 -26.31
C MET A 112 5.71 -5.89 -27.21
N GLN A 113 4.55 -6.56 -27.25
CA GLN A 113 3.39 -6.11 -28.03
C GLN A 113 2.90 -4.72 -27.59
N PHE A 114 2.91 -4.46 -26.29
CA PHE A 114 2.58 -3.14 -25.73
C PHE A 114 3.57 -2.06 -26.19
N LEU A 115 4.88 -2.34 -26.10
CA LEU A 115 5.92 -1.41 -26.56
C LEU A 115 5.79 -1.11 -28.06
N GLU A 116 5.56 -2.13 -28.89
CA GLU A 116 5.39 -1.95 -30.33
C GLU A 116 4.19 -1.05 -30.64
N LYS A 117 3.05 -1.27 -29.97
CA LYS A 117 1.86 -0.41 -30.08
C LYS A 117 2.15 1.02 -29.65
N ARG A 118 2.89 1.24 -28.56
CA ARG A 118 3.28 2.58 -28.09
C ARG A 118 4.20 3.30 -29.09
N ILE A 119 5.19 2.62 -29.65
CA ILE A 119 6.11 3.21 -30.65
C ILE A 119 5.30 3.67 -31.88
N LYS A 120 4.42 2.80 -32.40
CA LYS A 120 3.54 3.13 -33.54
C LYS A 120 2.62 4.31 -33.24
N PHE A 121 2.05 4.37 -32.03
CA PHE A 121 1.20 5.48 -31.59
C PHE A 121 1.96 6.83 -31.60
N PHE A 122 3.16 6.86 -31.04
CA PHE A 122 3.97 8.09 -31.00
C PHE A 122 4.44 8.51 -32.39
N ALA A 123 4.80 7.57 -33.27
CA ALA A 123 5.14 7.88 -34.66
C ALA A 123 3.96 8.53 -35.40
N ARG A 124 2.73 7.99 -35.23
CA ARG A 124 1.50 8.57 -35.80
C ARG A 124 1.24 9.96 -35.25
N LYS A 125 1.29 10.12 -33.92
CA LYS A 125 1.07 11.40 -33.25
C LYS A 125 2.06 12.47 -33.72
N ALA A 126 3.33 12.13 -33.87
CA ALA A 126 4.36 13.03 -34.38
C ALA A 126 4.15 13.39 -35.87
N ALA A 127 3.60 12.47 -36.68
CA ALA A 127 3.26 12.74 -38.07
C ALA A 127 2.05 13.69 -38.18
N GLU A 128 1.01 13.45 -37.38
CA GLU A 128 -0.19 14.28 -37.31
C GLU A 128 0.12 15.68 -36.75
N GLU A 129 0.99 15.77 -35.75
CA GLU A 129 1.50 17.03 -35.23
C GLU A 129 2.27 17.80 -36.31
N LYS A 130 2.95 17.13 -37.25
CA LYS A 130 3.62 17.78 -38.39
C LYS A 130 2.64 18.31 -39.44
N THR A 131 1.49 17.66 -39.63
CA THR A 131 0.48 18.11 -40.61
C THR A 131 -0.43 19.20 -40.07
N ASN A 132 -0.68 19.22 -38.75
CA ASN A 132 -1.54 20.20 -38.08
C ASN A 132 -0.76 21.40 -37.51
N LYS A 133 0.49 21.62 -37.93
CA LYS A 133 1.26 22.79 -37.47
C LYS A 133 0.58 24.06 -37.97
N PRO A 134 0.28 25.02 -37.08
CA PRO A 134 -0.12 26.34 -37.54
C PRO A 134 0.97 26.87 -38.47
N PRO A 135 0.61 27.58 -39.54
CA PRO A 135 1.58 28.09 -40.50
C PRO A 135 2.63 28.91 -39.75
N THR A 136 3.90 28.68 -40.09
CA THR A 136 5.02 29.39 -39.44
C THR A 136 4.89 30.89 -39.68
N GLN A 137 5.50 31.72 -38.83
CA GLN A 137 5.47 33.18 -38.98
C GLN A 137 5.94 33.63 -40.38
N ALA A 138 6.92 32.94 -40.98
CA ALA A 138 7.36 33.18 -42.34
C ALA A 138 6.31 32.82 -43.40
N GLN A 139 5.61 31.69 -43.23
CA GLN A 139 4.49 31.29 -44.10
C GLN A 139 3.33 32.28 -44.01
N GLN A 140 2.93 32.66 -42.79
CA GLN A 140 1.92 33.68 -42.55
C GLN A 140 2.32 35.02 -43.19
N ARG A 141 3.57 35.45 -43.01
CA ARG A 141 4.10 36.68 -43.64
C ARG A 141 4.02 36.62 -45.17
N LYS A 142 4.37 35.47 -45.76
CA LYS A 142 4.28 35.28 -47.22
C LYS A 142 2.84 35.42 -47.70
N ILE A 143 1.88 34.83 -46.98
CA ILE A 143 0.44 34.94 -47.27
C ILE A 143 -0.02 36.40 -47.16
N MET A 144 0.25 37.07 -46.04
CA MET A 144 -0.12 38.47 -45.81
C MET A 144 0.49 39.42 -46.87
N CYS A 145 1.77 39.25 -47.21
CA CYS A 145 2.43 40.06 -48.24
C CYS A 145 1.82 39.83 -49.62
N THR A 146 1.43 38.60 -49.94
CA THR A 146 0.76 38.27 -51.20
C THR A 146 -0.61 38.95 -51.27
N TYR A 147 -1.38 38.91 -50.19
CA TYR A 147 -2.67 39.61 -50.09
C TYR A 147 -2.51 41.12 -50.25
N LEU A 148 -1.59 41.75 -49.53
CA LEU A 148 -1.32 43.19 -49.62
C LEU A 148 -0.84 43.64 -51.01
N LYS A 149 -0.11 42.79 -51.73
CA LYS A 149 0.28 43.05 -53.12
C LYS A 149 -0.94 43.15 -54.03
N ASN A 150 -1.93 42.28 -53.82
CA ASN A 150 -3.12 42.21 -54.68
C ASN A 150 -4.20 43.22 -54.28
N MET A 151 -4.38 43.47 -52.98
CA MET A 151 -5.48 44.29 -52.46
C MET A 151 -5.11 45.77 -52.27
N GLU A 152 -3.84 46.06 -51.98
CA GLU A 152 -3.37 47.43 -51.70
C GLU A 152 -2.29 47.86 -52.71
N GLU A 153 -2.10 47.10 -53.79
CA GLU A 153 -1.12 47.33 -54.87
C GLU A 153 0.33 47.55 -54.38
N LYS A 154 0.65 47.04 -53.18
CA LYS A 154 1.97 47.29 -52.58
C LYS A 154 3.05 46.49 -53.28
N LYS A 155 4.19 47.14 -53.54
CA LYS A 155 5.36 46.46 -54.11
C LYS A 155 5.99 45.55 -53.06
N LEU A 156 6.41 44.36 -53.50
CA LEU A 156 7.06 43.40 -52.63
C LEU A 156 8.35 43.95 -51.99
N LYS A 157 9.08 44.82 -52.71
CA LYS A 157 10.31 45.47 -52.21
C LYS A 157 10.05 46.27 -50.92
N ASP A 158 8.91 46.95 -50.85
CA ASP A 158 8.53 47.79 -49.71
C ASP A 158 8.05 46.96 -48.51
N LEU A 159 7.52 45.76 -48.77
CA LEU A 159 7.10 44.82 -47.73
C LEU A 159 8.28 43.98 -47.21
N LYS A 160 9.28 43.68 -48.05
CA LYS A 160 10.41 42.79 -47.71
C LYS A 160 11.20 43.26 -46.49
N ASN A 161 11.38 44.57 -46.33
CA ASN A 161 12.18 45.15 -45.24
C ASN A 161 11.36 45.50 -43.98
N LYS A 162 10.07 45.18 -43.94
CA LYS A 162 9.21 45.47 -42.78
C LYS A 162 9.15 44.31 -41.80
N TYR A 163 9.13 44.62 -40.51
CA TYR A 163 8.86 43.67 -39.44
C TYR A 163 7.46 43.04 -39.57
N PHE A 164 7.33 41.82 -39.04
CA PHE A 164 6.09 41.04 -39.12
C PHE A 164 4.88 41.81 -38.58
N ASP A 165 4.99 42.42 -37.39
CA ASP A 165 3.89 43.15 -36.76
C ASP A 165 3.40 44.32 -37.61
N SER A 166 4.31 44.95 -38.37
CA SER A 166 3.95 46.01 -39.32
C SER A 166 3.17 45.44 -40.50
N ILE A 167 3.59 44.27 -41.03
CA ILE A 167 2.86 43.56 -42.10
C ILE A 167 1.46 43.14 -41.61
N GLN A 168 1.36 42.60 -40.40
CA GLN A 168 0.11 42.16 -39.79
C GLN A 168 -0.87 43.31 -39.62
N LYS A 169 -0.45 44.45 -39.05
CA LYS A 169 -1.30 45.65 -38.93
C LYS A 169 -1.82 46.15 -40.28
N MET A 170 -1.00 46.12 -41.31
CA MET A 170 -1.42 46.51 -42.66
C MET A 170 -2.42 45.52 -43.24
N PHE A 171 -2.18 44.21 -43.06
CA PHE A 171 -3.08 43.15 -43.48
C PHE A 171 -4.44 43.29 -42.81
N ASP A 172 -4.50 43.44 -41.49
CA ASP A 172 -5.76 43.56 -40.75
C ASP A 172 -6.58 44.78 -41.20
N LYS A 173 -5.91 45.91 -41.49
CA LYS A 173 -6.57 47.11 -42.01
C LYS A 173 -7.15 46.88 -43.40
N ALA A 174 -6.39 46.25 -44.30
CA ALA A 174 -6.84 45.93 -45.65
C ALA A 174 -7.98 44.90 -45.62
N PHE A 175 -7.84 43.86 -44.81
CA PHE A 175 -8.82 42.80 -44.63
C PHE A 175 -10.16 43.33 -44.10
N LYS A 176 -10.12 44.25 -43.12
CA LYS A 176 -11.33 44.95 -42.64
C LYS A 176 -12.03 45.75 -43.74
N ARG A 177 -11.30 46.44 -44.62
CA ARG A 177 -11.90 47.18 -45.75
C ARG A 177 -12.64 46.26 -46.72
N VAL A 178 -12.08 45.08 -47.01
CA VAL A 178 -12.73 44.07 -47.86
C VAL A 178 -14.00 43.53 -47.20
N ASN A 179 -13.99 43.30 -45.89
CA ASN A 179 -15.16 42.78 -45.18
C ASN A 179 -16.26 43.82 -44.93
N ILE A 180 -15.99 45.12 -45.13
CA ILE A 180 -17.00 46.19 -45.09
C ILE A 180 -17.75 46.29 -46.44
N PHE A 181 -17.31 45.56 -47.47
CA PHE A 181 -18.00 45.52 -48.75
C PHE A 181 -19.31 44.73 -48.60
N GLU A 182 -20.43 45.45 -48.60
CA GLU A 182 -21.77 44.87 -48.57
C GLU A 182 -22.00 44.07 -49.86
N PRO A 183 -22.49 42.81 -49.81
CA PRO A 183 -22.77 42.03 -51.01
C PRO A 183 -23.83 42.74 -51.87
N ILE A 184 -23.50 43.10 -53.11
CA ILE A 184 -24.40 43.75 -54.07
C ILE A 184 -25.63 42.86 -54.44
N SER A 185 -25.70 41.62 -53.95
CA SER A 185 -26.78 40.68 -54.22
C SER A 185 -27.89 40.72 -53.15
N SER A 186 -28.76 41.73 -53.19
CA SER A 186 -30.12 41.57 -52.62
C SER A 186 -31.25 42.16 -53.45
N GLU A 187 -30.97 42.88 -54.54
CA GLU A 187 -32.00 43.26 -55.52
C GLU A 187 -32.08 42.23 -56.65
N LEU A 188 -32.63 41.04 -56.33
CA LEU A 188 -33.34 40.27 -57.34
C LEU A 188 -34.61 41.06 -57.68
N VAL A 189 -34.51 41.92 -58.69
CA VAL A 189 -35.65 42.50 -59.39
C VAL A 189 -36.51 41.33 -59.88
N LYS A 190 -37.63 41.10 -59.20
CA LYS A 190 -38.73 40.30 -59.74
C LYS A 190 -39.33 41.10 -60.89
N GLY A 191 -38.85 40.84 -62.10
CA GLY A 191 -39.49 41.20 -63.36
C GLY A 191 -40.20 39.97 -63.92
#